data_AF-A0A5H7LPJ5-F1
#
_entry.id   AF-A0A5H7LPJ5-F1
#
_cell.length_a   1.000
_cell.length_b   1.000
_cell.length_c   1.000
_cell.angle_alpha   90.00
_cell.angle_beta   90.00
_cell.angle_gamma   90.00
#
_symmetry.space_group_name_H-M   'P 1'
#
loop_
_entity.id
_entity.type
_entity.pdbx_description
1 polymer ?
#
loop_
_entity_poly.entity_id
_entity_poly.type
_entity_poly.pdbx_seq_one_letter_code
_entity_poly.pdbx_strand_id
1 'polypeptide(L)'
;MSGRITTLCTAFGVVIAAVGLYLPYKNELNAALYQREFLTGKWSTDAEYIINSGDLGLDKPQLIMTVQLFVDKDGSIDGEFISEGLCDAMPLTWNITFNSDSPSLINFIFARKFQIRQLVNGAMDKSPVVATLKLVDEDHKHNSIVFDVVNDSTGTLPKQITLAKNLPKFEENYKYLQSYCANSTEKMYEKMMPEIRKLNKGL
;
A
#
# COMPACT_ATOMS: atom_id res chain seq x y z
N MET A 1 -39.77 -5.03 18.97
CA MET A 1 -38.89 -3.84 18.82
C MET A 1 -37.88 -3.86 19.94
N SER A 2 -36.65 -4.35 19.75
CA SER A 2 -35.66 -4.34 20.86
C SER A 2 -34.22 -4.34 20.33
N GLY A 3 -33.83 -5.31 19.48
CA GLY A 3 -32.45 -5.39 18.98
C GLY A 3 -31.95 -4.15 18.21
N ARG A 4 -32.77 -3.57 17.31
CA ARG A 4 -32.36 -2.41 16.49
C ARG A 4 -32.09 -1.14 17.31
N ILE A 5 -32.83 -0.92 18.41
CA ILE A 5 -32.67 0.27 19.25
C ILE A 5 -31.41 0.13 20.11
N THR A 6 -31.17 -1.06 20.66
CA THR A 6 -29.96 -1.32 21.45
C THR A 6 -28.70 -1.21 20.61
N THR A 7 -28.68 -1.72 19.37
CA THR A 7 -27.54 -1.57 18.44
C THR A 7 -27.31 -0.12 18.03
N LEU A 8 -28.37 0.67 17.84
CA LEU A 8 -28.25 2.10 17.56
C LEU A 8 -27.63 2.82 18.76
N CYS A 9 -28.08 2.56 19.99
CA CYS A 9 -27.53 3.21 21.19
C CYS A 9 -26.05 2.87 21.45
N THR A 10 -25.61 1.62 21.24
CA THR A 10 -24.20 1.27 21.35
C THR A 10 -23.35 1.88 20.23
N ALA A 11 -23.84 1.89 18.99
CA ALA A 11 -23.14 2.56 17.89
C ALA A 11 -23.00 4.07 18.14
N PHE A 12 -24.05 4.74 18.61
CA PHE A 12 -24.01 6.15 18.99
C PHE A 12 -23.07 6.40 20.17
N GLY A 13 -23.06 5.54 21.19
CA GLY A 13 -22.13 5.65 22.32
C GLY A 13 -20.66 5.57 21.90
N VAL A 14 -20.32 4.63 21.01
CA VAL A 14 -18.96 4.49 20.47
C VAL A 14 -18.57 5.71 19.63
N VAL A 15 -19.48 6.22 18.80
CA VAL A 15 -19.23 7.42 17.98
C VAL A 15 -19.04 8.66 18.85
N ILE A 16 -19.85 8.85 19.90
CA ILE A 16 -19.74 10.00 20.82
C ILE A 16 -18.41 9.94 21.58
N ALA A 17 -18.00 8.76 22.07
CA ALA A 17 -16.71 8.59 22.73
C ALA A 17 -15.54 8.86 21.78
N ALA A 18 -15.61 8.39 20.53
CA ALA A 18 -14.61 8.66 19.50
C ALA A 18 -14.49 10.16 19.18
N VAL A 19 -15.63 10.86 19.03
CA VAL A 19 -15.65 12.31 18.77
C VAL A 19 -15.11 13.10 19.97
N GLY A 20 -15.50 12.72 21.19
CA GLY A 20 -15.06 13.36 22.43
C GLY A 20 -13.57 13.20 22.71
N LEU A 21 -12.95 12.08 22.28
CA LEU A 21 -11.51 11.87 22.35
C LEU A 21 -10.76 12.54 21.19
N TYR A 22 -11.28 12.48 19.97
CA TYR A 22 -10.57 12.98 18.79
C TYR A 22 -10.46 14.50 18.74
N LEU A 23 -11.55 15.24 18.98
CA LEU A 23 -11.55 16.70 18.81
C LEU A 23 -10.51 17.44 19.69
N PRO A 24 -10.39 17.15 21.00
CA PRO A 24 -9.43 17.83 21.85
C PRO A 24 -7.98 17.34 21.65
N TYR A 25 -7.78 16.08 21.27
CA TYR A 25 -6.45 15.46 21.16
C TYR A 25 -6.02 15.19 19.72
N LYS A 26 -6.68 15.79 18.73
CA LYS A 26 -6.48 15.49 17.30
C LYS A 26 -5.01 15.44 16.89
N ASN A 27 -4.21 16.42 17.33
CA ASN A 27 -2.80 16.50 16.94
C ASN A 27 -1.94 15.43 17.61
N GLU A 28 -2.19 15.15 18.89
CA GLU A 28 -1.47 14.13 19.67
C GLU A 28 -1.84 12.72 19.23
N LEU A 29 -3.13 12.48 19.00
CA LEU A 29 -3.64 11.25 18.41
C LEU A 29 -3.13 11.08 16.99
N ASN A 30 -3.02 12.16 16.20
CA ASN A 30 -2.48 12.04 14.86
C ASN A 30 -0.99 11.66 14.89
N ALA A 31 -0.21 12.27 15.79
CA ALA A 31 1.20 11.94 15.97
C ALA A 31 1.38 10.50 16.50
N ALA A 32 0.55 10.07 17.45
CA ALA A 32 0.63 8.77 18.11
C ALA A 32 0.01 7.61 17.31
N LEU A 33 -1.03 7.85 16.50
CA LEU A 33 -1.72 6.83 15.70
C LEU A 33 -1.19 6.71 14.28
N TYR A 34 -0.60 7.76 13.73
CA TYR A 34 -0.19 7.78 12.31
C TYR A 34 1.30 8.02 12.12
N GLN A 35 2.03 8.18 13.22
CA GLN A 35 3.46 7.84 13.42
C GLN A 35 4.32 8.07 12.18
N ARG A 36 4.33 9.34 11.77
CA ARG A 36 4.99 9.83 10.57
C ARG A 36 6.42 9.31 10.42
N GLU A 37 7.19 9.33 11.51
CA GLU A 37 8.59 8.89 11.54
C GLU A 37 8.73 7.38 11.31
N PHE A 38 7.82 6.59 11.90
CA PHE A 38 7.84 5.15 11.74
C PHE A 38 7.47 4.75 10.32
N LEU A 39 6.34 5.24 9.79
CA LEU A 39 5.86 4.82 8.48
C LEU A 39 6.70 5.37 7.31
N THR A 40 7.28 6.56 7.44
CA THR A 40 8.11 7.15 6.37
C THR A 40 9.40 6.35 6.18
N GLY A 41 9.70 5.94 4.95
CA GLY A 41 10.96 5.30 4.61
C GLY A 41 10.84 4.19 3.57
N LYS A 42 11.87 3.34 3.54
CA LYS A 42 12.07 2.26 2.58
C LYS A 42 11.74 0.93 3.25
N TRP A 43 10.88 0.16 2.62
CA TRP A 43 10.32 -1.07 3.15
C TRP A 43 10.44 -2.18 2.12
N SER A 44 10.78 -3.39 2.53
CA SER A 44 10.88 -4.52 1.60
C SER A 44 10.63 -5.86 2.27
N THR A 45 10.34 -6.87 1.46
CA THR A 45 10.14 -8.27 1.88
C THR A 45 11.43 -9.08 1.97
N ASP A 46 12.52 -8.59 1.35
CA ASP A 46 13.76 -9.36 1.20
C ASP A 46 14.75 -9.15 2.36
N ALA A 47 14.81 -10.15 3.23
CA ALA A 47 15.71 -10.19 4.38
C ALA A 47 17.05 -10.87 4.09
N GLU A 48 17.46 -11.00 2.82
CA GLU A 48 18.82 -11.46 2.51
C GLU A 48 19.87 -10.59 3.23
N TYR A 49 20.84 -11.26 3.87
CA TYR A 49 21.86 -10.67 4.75
C TYR A 49 21.37 -10.17 6.13
N ILE A 50 20.13 -10.44 6.52
CA ILE A 50 19.67 -10.21 7.89
C ILE A 50 19.79 -11.49 8.72
N ILE A 51 20.46 -11.40 9.86
CA ILE A 51 20.43 -12.42 10.90
C ILE A 51 19.11 -12.28 11.67
N ASN A 52 18.48 -13.41 12.02
CA ASN A 52 17.19 -13.45 12.73
C ASN A 52 16.04 -12.80 11.95
N SER A 53 15.93 -13.05 10.64
CA SER A 53 14.81 -12.57 9.81
C SER A 53 13.42 -12.99 10.33
N GLY A 54 13.34 -14.02 11.17
CA GLY A 54 12.11 -14.41 11.86
C GLY A 54 11.58 -13.35 12.84
N ASP A 55 12.46 -12.56 13.47
CA ASP A 55 12.04 -11.44 14.34
C ASP A 55 11.35 -10.32 13.52
N LEU A 56 11.61 -10.27 12.22
CA LEU A 56 10.97 -9.35 11.27
C LEU A 56 9.68 -9.91 10.66
N GLY A 57 9.34 -11.18 10.94
CA GLY A 57 8.27 -11.90 10.25
C GLY A 57 8.60 -12.25 8.78
N LEU A 58 9.90 -12.22 8.42
CA LEU A 58 10.41 -12.50 7.07
C LEU A 58 11.11 -13.88 6.97
N ASP A 59 10.80 -14.79 7.88
CA ASP A 59 11.22 -16.20 7.84
C ASP A 59 10.45 -17.02 6.78
N LYS A 60 9.26 -16.54 6.40
CA LYS A 60 8.43 -17.16 5.37
C LYS A 60 8.76 -16.59 3.99
N PRO A 61 8.96 -17.44 2.96
CA PRO A 61 9.17 -16.98 1.59
C PRO A 61 8.02 -16.09 1.12
N GLN A 62 8.36 -14.90 0.64
CA GLN A 62 7.46 -13.94 0.00
C GLN A 62 8.12 -13.45 -1.30
N LEU A 63 7.31 -13.02 -2.26
CA LEU A 63 7.83 -12.38 -3.46
C LEU A 63 8.60 -11.11 -3.10
N ILE A 64 9.61 -10.77 -3.89
CA ILE A 64 10.37 -9.52 -3.70
C ILE A 64 9.43 -8.34 -3.96
N MET A 65 9.30 -7.48 -2.96
CA MET A 65 8.53 -6.25 -3.04
C MET A 65 9.30 -5.12 -2.38
N THR A 66 9.20 -3.94 -2.96
CA THR A 66 9.74 -2.71 -2.39
C THR A 66 8.64 -1.67 -2.28
N VAL A 67 8.56 -1.03 -1.12
CA VAL A 67 7.63 0.05 -0.85
C VAL A 67 8.40 1.26 -0.33
N GLN A 68 8.15 2.43 -0.91
CA GLN A 68 8.65 3.71 -0.41
C GLN A 68 7.47 4.52 0.07
N LEU A 69 7.50 4.96 1.33
CA LEU A 69 6.43 5.72 1.94
C LEU A 69 6.91 7.10 2.34
N PHE A 70 6.12 8.11 2.00
CA PHE A 70 6.26 9.48 2.45
C PHE A 70 4.97 9.87 3.16
N VAL A 71 5.07 10.16 4.46
CA VAL A 71 3.92 10.59 5.25
C VAL A 71 3.92 12.10 5.37
N ASP A 72 2.83 12.71 4.96
CA ASP A 72 2.64 14.16 4.92
C ASP A 72 2.27 14.74 6.29
N LYS A 73 2.25 16.08 6.39
CA LYS A 73 1.95 16.78 7.65
C LYS A 73 0.53 16.50 8.16
N ASP A 74 -0.42 16.29 7.27
CA ASP A 74 -1.81 15.95 7.61
C ASP A 74 -2.00 14.44 7.84
N GLY A 75 -0.93 13.65 7.73
CA GLY A 75 -0.92 12.20 7.90
C GLY A 75 -1.33 11.42 6.66
N SER A 76 -1.64 12.07 5.52
CA SER A 76 -1.79 11.38 4.25
C SER A 76 -0.47 10.67 3.89
N ILE A 77 -0.56 9.62 3.09
CA ILE A 77 0.59 8.82 2.68
C ILE A 77 0.60 8.80 1.18
N ASP A 78 1.75 9.15 0.63
CA ASP A 78 2.09 8.98 -0.77
C ASP A 78 3.35 8.13 -0.88
N GLY A 79 3.42 7.33 -1.92
CA GLY A 79 4.46 6.34 -2.03
C GLY A 79 4.41 5.55 -3.31
N GLU A 80 5.30 4.58 -3.39
CA GLU A 80 5.45 3.68 -4.51
C GLU A 80 5.47 2.25 -3.98
N PHE A 81 4.78 1.34 -4.67
CA PHE A 81 4.77 -0.08 -4.37
C PHE A 81 5.12 -0.85 -5.63
N ILE A 82 6.22 -1.59 -5.60
CA ILE A 82 6.70 -2.34 -6.76
C ILE A 82 6.86 -3.82 -6.40
N SER A 83 6.38 -4.67 -7.30
CA SER A 83 6.64 -6.11 -7.31
C SER A 83 6.57 -6.62 -8.75
N GLU A 84 7.21 -7.76 -9.03
CA GLU A 84 7.15 -8.39 -10.37
C GLU A 84 5.71 -8.65 -10.80
N GLY A 85 4.91 -9.24 -9.91
CA GLY A 85 3.51 -9.58 -10.18
C GLY A 85 2.67 -8.37 -10.55
N LEU A 86 2.80 -7.26 -9.82
CA LEU A 86 2.10 -6.03 -10.16
C LEU A 86 2.56 -5.49 -11.52
N CYS A 87 3.85 -5.55 -11.82
CA CYS A 87 4.38 -5.06 -13.09
C CYS A 87 3.97 -5.88 -14.31
N ASP A 88 3.75 -7.19 -14.14
CA ASP A 88 3.21 -8.04 -15.21
C ASP A 88 1.70 -7.88 -15.38
N ALA A 89 0.96 -7.64 -14.29
CA ALA A 89 -0.48 -7.40 -14.35
C ALA A 89 -0.84 -5.99 -14.80
N MET A 90 0.07 -5.03 -14.61
CA MET A 90 -0.13 -3.61 -14.90
C MET A 90 0.96 -3.05 -15.81
N PRO A 91 1.19 -3.62 -17.01
CA PRO A 91 2.32 -3.27 -17.86
C PRO A 91 2.14 -1.94 -18.63
N LEU A 92 1.09 -1.14 -18.37
CA LEU A 92 0.92 0.15 -19.05
C LEU A 92 1.95 1.19 -18.59
N THR A 93 2.41 1.08 -17.34
CA THR A 93 3.37 1.99 -16.74
C THR A 93 4.12 1.31 -15.61
N TRP A 94 5.37 1.72 -15.41
CA TRP A 94 6.17 1.36 -14.24
C TRP A 94 5.83 2.19 -13.00
N ASN A 95 4.96 3.21 -13.10
CA ASN A 95 4.60 4.07 -11.99
C ASN A 95 3.37 3.51 -11.25
N ILE A 96 3.64 2.76 -10.18
CA ILE A 96 2.65 2.12 -9.31
C ILE A 96 2.67 2.82 -7.96
N THR A 97 1.64 3.61 -7.71
CA THR A 97 1.57 4.43 -6.51
C THR A 97 0.91 3.68 -5.38
N PHE A 98 1.29 4.05 -4.16
CA PHE A 98 0.72 3.52 -2.94
C PHE A 98 0.32 4.66 -2.03
N ASN A 99 -0.99 4.84 -1.87
CA ASN A 99 -1.54 6.04 -1.25
C ASN A 99 -2.48 5.68 -0.10
N SER A 100 -2.61 6.58 0.85
CA SER A 100 -3.66 6.53 1.83
C SER A 100 -4.08 7.94 2.25
N ASP A 101 -5.38 8.21 2.20
CA ASP A 101 -5.94 9.52 2.58
C ASP A 101 -5.56 9.90 4.01
N SER A 102 -5.55 11.20 4.29
CA SER A 102 -5.30 11.69 5.64
C SER A 102 -6.31 11.08 6.62
N PRO A 103 -5.85 10.69 7.82
CA PRO A 103 -6.72 10.05 8.78
C PRO A 103 -7.86 10.96 9.24
N SER A 104 -9.03 10.35 9.38
CA SER A 104 -10.28 10.99 9.77
C SER A 104 -10.87 10.36 11.02
N LEU A 105 -11.96 10.95 11.55
CA LEU A 105 -12.74 10.37 12.65
C LEU A 105 -13.19 8.92 12.40
N ILE A 106 -13.45 8.57 11.14
CA ILE A 106 -13.88 7.22 10.75
C ILE A 106 -12.76 6.21 11.04
N ASN A 107 -11.50 6.64 10.98
CA ASN A 107 -10.34 5.78 11.17
C ASN A 107 -10.13 5.33 12.63
N PHE A 108 -10.87 5.90 13.58
CA PHE A 108 -10.92 5.41 14.96
C PHE A 108 -11.75 4.12 15.11
N ILE A 109 -12.70 3.90 14.20
CA ILE A 109 -13.62 2.77 14.25
C ILE A 109 -13.25 1.75 13.18
N PHE A 110 -12.84 2.23 12.00
CA PHE A 110 -12.50 1.39 10.86
C PHE A 110 -11.04 1.56 10.50
N ALA A 111 -10.35 0.44 10.24
CA ALA A 111 -8.96 0.51 9.85
C ALA A 111 -8.77 1.33 8.56
N ARG A 112 -7.67 2.09 8.55
CA ARG A 112 -7.25 2.89 7.40
C ARG A 112 -6.96 1.99 6.21
N LYS A 113 -7.38 2.44 5.03
CA LYS A 113 -7.18 1.75 3.76
C LYS A 113 -5.98 2.33 3.05
N PHE A 114 -5.13 1.44 2.55
CA PHE A 114 -4.01 1.78 1.69
C PHE A 114 -4.34 1.28 0.29
N GLN A 115 -4.10 2.09 -0.73
CA GLN A 115 -4.55 1.83 -2.09
C GLN A 115 -3.35 1.77 -3.01
N ILE A 116 -3.26 0.68 -3.78
CA ILE A 116 -2.32 0.58 -4.89
C ILE A 116 -3.06 1.05 -6.14
N ARG A 117 -2.45 1.97 -6.88
CA ARG A 117 -2.99 2.55 -8.11
C ARG A 117 -1.95 2.47 -9.22
N GLN A 118 -2.43 2.29 -10.44
CA GLN A 118 -1.61 2.38 -11.64
C GLN A 118 -1.80 3.75 -12.27
N LEU A 119 -0.71 4.49 -12.53
CA LEU A 119 -0.82 5.81 -13.16
C LEU A 119 -1.47 5.71 -14.55
N VAL A 120 -2.64 6.34 -14.70
CA VAL A 120 -3.33 6.47 -15.99
C VAL A 120 -3.50 7.95 -16.33
N ASN A 121 -3.13 8.34 -17.56
CA ASN A 121 -3.29 9.70 -18.11
C ASN A 121 -2.66 10.83 -17.26
N GLY A 122 -1.56 10.55 -16.56
CA GLY A 122 -0.81 11.56 -15.80
C GLY A 122 -1.53 12.11 -14.56
N ALA A 123 -2.64 11.51 -14.14
CA ALA A 123 -3.44 11.96 -13.00
C ALA A 123 -3.59 10.84 -11.95
N MET A 124 -2.90 10.97 -10.81
CA MET A 124 -2.90 9.97 -9.74
C MET A 124 -4.24 9.88 -9.00
N ASP A 125 -4.92 11.00 -8.80
CA ASP A 125 -6.25 11.09 -8.18
C ASP A 125 -7.33 10.33 -8.97
N LYS A 126 -7.17 10.28 -10.29
CA LYS A 126 -8.08 9.60 -11.23
C LYS A 126 -7.61 8.20 -11.63
N SER A 127 -6.43 7.79 -11.16
CA SER A 127 -5.87 6.49 -11.48
C SER A 127 -6.67 5.38 -10.81
N PRO A 128 -6.97 4.27 -11.52
CA PRO A 128 -7.78 3.19 -10.97
C PRO A 128 -7.11 2.55 -9.76
N VAL A 129 -7.91 2.26 -8.73
CA VAL A 129 -7.47 1.44 -7.59
C VAL A 129 -7.46 -0.01 -8.03
N VAL A 130 -6.30 -0.64 -7.98
CA VAL A 130 -6.08 -2.03 -8.40
C VAL A 130 -6.01 -2.99 -7.21
N ALA A 131 -5.57 -2.50 -6.05
CA ALA A 131 -5.59 -3.26 -4.82
C ALA A 131 -5.83 -2.34 -3.63
N THR A 132 -6.40 -2.91 -2.56
CA THR A 132 -6.62 -2.24 -1.29
C THR A 132 -6.06 -3.10 -0.17
N LEU A 133 -5.17 -2.52 0.61
CA LEU A 133 -4.48 -3.13 1.73
C LEU A 133 -4.99 -2.50 3.04
N LYS A 134 -4.89 -3.26 4.11
CA LYS A 134 -5.17 -2.84 5.47
C LYS A 134 -3.95 -3.13 6.32
N LEU A 135 -3.43 -2.12 7.02
CA LEU A 135 -2.40 -2.31 8.02
C LEU A 135 -3.01 -3.02 9.24
N VAL A 136 -2.43 -4.15 9.62
CA VAL A 136 -2.95 -5.02 10.70
C VAL A 136 -1.99 -5.18 11.87
N ASP A 137 -0.69 -4.98 11.65
CA ASP A 137 0.32 -5.03 12.70
C ASP A 137 1.48 -4.07 12.40
N GLU A 138 2.04 -3.51 13.47
CA GLU A 138 3.21 -2.62 13.48
C GLU A 138 4.15 -3.04 14.61
N ASP A 139 5.28 -3.66 14.26
CA ASP A 139 6.32 -3.99 15.22
C ASP A 139 7.39 -2.91 15.24
N HIS A 140 7.23 -1.98 16.18
CA HIS A 140 8.16 -0.88 16.42
C HIS A 140 9.54 -1.32 16.90
N LYS A 141 9.61 -2.47 17.57
CA LYS A 141 10.86 -2.97 18.13
C LYS A 141 11.75 -3.52 17.02
N HIS A 142 11.17 -4.20 16.05
CA HIS A 142 11.90 -4.83 14.95
C HIS A 142 11.77 -4.06 13.62
N ASN A 143 11.01 -2.97 13.59
CA ASN A 143 10.72 -2.15 12.40
C ASN A 143 10.10 -2.96 11.26
N SER A 144 9.05 -3.71 11.57
CA SER A 144 8.25 -4.44 10.57
C SER A 144 6.78 -4.03 10.62
N ILE A 145 6.11 -4.21 9.48
CA ILE A 145 4.68 -3.92 9.31
C ILE A 145 4.03 -5.05 8.52
N VAL A 146 2.77 -5.34 8.85
CA VAL A 146 1.99 -6.37 8.18
C VAL A 146 0.73 -5.77 7.57
N PHE A 147 0.53 -6.03 6.28
CA PHE A 147 -0.68 -5.68 5.56
C PHE A 147 -1.49 -6.93 5.21
N ASP A 148 -2.80 -6.88 5.45
CA ASP A 148 -3.75 -7.77 4.80
C ASP A 148 -4.18 -7.17 3.47
N VAL A 149 -4.24 -8.01 2.43
CA VAL A 149 -4.80 -7.64 1.13
C VAL A 149 -6.31 -7.85 1.17
N VAL A 150 -7.05 -6.74 1.24
CA VAL A 150 -8.52 -6.72 1.35
C VAL A 150 -9.16 -6.95 -0.02
N ASN A 151 -8.55 -6.39 -1.06
CA ASN A 151 -8.98 -6.56 -2.44
C ASN A 151 -7.76 -6.46 -3.35
N ASP A 152 -7.72 -7.29 -4.38
CA ASP A 152 -6.69 -7.26 -5.43
C ASP A 152 -7.34 -7.68 -6.75
N SER A 153 -7.54 -6.73 -7.66
CA SER A 153 -8.10 -7.01 -8.99
C SER A 153 -7.06 -7.61 -9.94
N THR A 154 -5.78 -7.55 -9.59
CA THR A 154 -4.69 -8.13 -10.39
C THR A 154 -4.54 -9.63 -10.13
N GLY A 155 -4.88 -10.08 -8.92
CA GLY A 155 -4.70 -11.47 -8.47
C GLY A 155 -3.24 -11.86 -8.27
N THR A 156 -2.33 -10.89 -8.14
CA THR A 156 -0.88 -11.12 -8.07
C THR A 156 -0.30 -10.95 -6.68
N LEU A 157 -1.03 -10.30 -5.77
CA LEU A 157 -0.58 -10.08 -4.41
C LEU A 157 -0.91 -11.29 -3.51
N PRO A 158 -0.02 -11.65 -2.56
CA PRO A 158 -0.35 -12.64 -1.55
C PRO A 158 -1.43 -12.08 -0.61
N LYS A 159 -2.12 -12.96 0.12
CA LYS A 159 -3.19 -12.55 1.06
C LYS A 159 -2.69 -11.61 2.16
N GLN A 160 -1.44 -11.77 2.55
CA GLN A 160 -0.78 -10.97 3.58
C GLN A 160 0.64 -10.66 3.13
N ILE A 161 1.09 -9.44 3.42
CA ILE A 161 2.40 -8.93 3.05
C ILE A 161 3.08 -8.43 4.32
N THR A 162 4.25 -8.98 4.64
CA THR A 162 5.09 -8.48 5.73
C THR A 162 6.27 -7.71 5.13
N LEU A 163 6.49 -6.49 5.61
CA LEU A 163 7.60 -5.65 5.17
C LEU A 163 8.45 -5.27 6.38
N ALA A 164 9.76 -5.21 6.19
CA ALA A 164 10.67 -4.64 7.17
C ALA A 164 11.39 -3.42 6.61
N LYS A 165 11.74 -2.50 7.51
CA LYS A 165 12.29 -1.19 7.16
C LYS A 165 13.80 -1.28 6.93
N ASN A 166 14.29 -0.50 5.96
CA ASN A 166 15.71 -0.24 5.71
C ASN A 166 16.58 -1.51 5.55
N LEU A 167 16.05 -2.54 4.86
CA LEU A 167 16.80 -3.76 4.61
C LEU A 167 18.01 -3.50 3.68
N PRO A 168 19.15 -4.19 3.88
CA PRO A 168 20.38 -3.97 3.12
C PRO A 168 20.21 -4.06 1.60
N LYS A 169 19.37 -5.00 1.15
CA LYS A 169 19.11 -5.23 -0.27
C LYS A 169 18.13 -4.27 -0.94
N PHE A 170 17.54 -3.34 -0.19
CA PHE A 170 16.48 -2.48 -0.72
C PHE A 170 16.86 -1.80 -2.04
N GLU A 171 18.02 -1.16 -2.13
CA GLU A 171 18.44 -0.43 -3.34
C GLU A 171 18.66 -1.33 -4.55
N GLU A 172 19.20 -2.53 -4.32
CA GLU A 172 19.42 -3.52 -5.38
C GLU A 172 18.08 -4.03 -5.90
N ASN A 173 17.20 -4.44 -5.01
CA ASN A 173 15.87 -4.94 -5.33
C ASN A 173 15.01 -3.87 -6.00
N TYR A 174 15.10 -2.62 -5.53
CA TYR A 174 14.39 -1.50 -6.11
C TYR A 174 14.82 -1.26 -7.57
N LYS A 175 16.13 -1.24 -7.85
CA LYS A 175 16.64 -1.09 -9.23
C LYS A 175 16.27 -2.28 -10.12
N TYR A 176 16.36 -3.49 -9.57
CA TYR A 176 15.94 -4.70 -10.25
C TYR A 176 14.45 -4.62 -10.66
N LEU A 177 13.57 -4.30 -9.71
CA LEU A 177 12.14 -4.19 -9.94
C LEU A 177 11.80 -3.07 -10.92
N GLN A 178 12.41 -1.89 -10.80
CA GLN A 178 12.24 -0.81 -11.79
C GLN A 178 12.59 -1.28 -13.22
N SER A 179 13.71 -1.99 -13.38
CA SER A 179 14.12 -2.55 -14.67
C SER A 179 13.14 -3.61 -15.17
N TYR A 180 12.63 -4.45 -14.26
CA TYR A 180 11.62 -5.47 -14.57
C TYR A 180 10.32 -4.83 -15.11
N CYS A 181 9.82 -3.80 -14.43
CA CYS A 181 8.59 -3.11 -14.82
C CYS A 181 8.72 -2.38 -16.15
N ALA A 182 9.88 -1.76 -16.41
CA ALA A 182 10.18 -1.16 -17.71
C ALA A 182 10.16 -2.20 -18.84
N ASN A 183 10.79 -3.37 -18.63
CA ASN A 183 10.79 -4.46 -19.60
C ASN A 183 9.39 -5.08 -19.81
N SER A 184 8.61 -5.22 -18.75
CA SER A 184 7.21 -5.67 -18.85
C SER A 184 6.38 -4.73 -19.73
N THR A 185 6.57 -3.42 -19.54
CA THR A 185 5.94 -2.37 -20.36
C THR A 185 6.37 -2.45 -21.82
N GLU A 186 7.66 -2.61 -22.08
CA GLU A 186 8.20 -2.77 -23.43
C GLU A 186 7.57 -3.98 -24.14
N LYS A 187 7.55 -5.15 -23.49
CA LYS A 187 6.93 -6.38 -24.03
C LYS A 187 5.45 -6.20 -24.35
N MET A 188 4.71 -5.43 -23.56
CA MET A 188 3.32 -5.11 -23.87
C MET A 188 3.21 -4.29 -25.16
N TYR A 189 4.00 -3.21 -25.27
CA TYR A 189 4.00 -2.38 -26.47
C TYR A 189 4.44 -3.14 -27.71
N GLU A 190 5.48 -3.97 -27.64
CA GLU A 190 5.92 -4.81 -28.75
C GLU A 190 4.80 -5.72 -29.27
N LYS A 191 3.98 -6.29 -28.38
CA LYS A 191 2.83 -7.12 -28.75
C LYS A 191 1.67 -6.30 -29.35
N MET A 192 1.43 -5.10 -28.86
CA MET A 192 0.30 -4.26 -29.30
C MET A 192 0.57 -3.47 -30.58
N MET A 193 1.81 -3.03 -30.80
CA MET A 193 2.20 -2.15 -31.90
C MET A 193 1.85 -2.70 -33.30
N PRO A 194 2.02 -4.00 -33.60
CA PRO A 194 1.57 -4.57 -34.88
C PRO A 194 0.07 -4.41 -35.12
N GLU A 195 -0.76 -4.62 -34.09
CA GLU A 195 -2.22 -4.50 -34.18
C GLU A 195 -2.65 -3.04 -34.34
N ILE A 196 -2.04 -2.11 -33.61
CA ILE A 196 -2.28 -0.67 -33.78
C ILE A 196 -1.92 -0.22 -35.19
N ARG A 197 -0.80 -0.69 -35.75
CA ARG A 197 -0.39 -0.38 -37.12
C ARG A 197 -1.34 -0.93 -38.17
N LYS A 198 -1.97 -2.09 -37.94
CA LYS A 198 -3.00 -2.64 -38.83
C LYS A 198 -4.27 -1.79 -38.82
N LEU A 199 -4.74 -1.38 -37.64
CA LEU A 199 -5.92 -0.53 -37.48
C LEU A 199 -5.74 0.83 -38.19
N ASN A 200 -4.55 1.44 -38.07
CA ASN A 200 -4.26 2.73 -38.70
C ASN A 200 -4.05 2.65 -40.23
N LYS A 201 -3.88 1.46 -40.82
CA LYS A 201 -3.81 1.27 -42.28
C LYS A 201 -5.16 0.94 -42.92
N GLY A 202 -6.17 0.66 -42.10
CA GLY A 202 -7.56 0.42 -42.52
C GLY A 202 -8.47 1.65 -42.45
N LEU A 203 -7.92 2.79 -42.02
CA LEU A 203 -8.49 4.14 -42.10
C LEU A 203 -7.82 4.90 -43.25
#